data_AF-A0A183V277-F1
#
_entry.id   AF-A0A183V277-F1
#
_cell.length_a   1.000
_cell.length_b   1.000
_cell.length_c   1.000
_cell.angle_alpha   90.00
_cell.angle_beta   90.00
_cell.angle_gamma   90.00
#
_symmetry.space_group_name_H-M   'P 1'
#
loop_
_entity.id
_entity.type
_entity.pdbx_description
1 polymer ?
#
loop_
_entity_poly.entity_id
_entity_poly.type
_entity_poly.pdbx_seq_one_letter_code
_entity_poly.pdbx_strand_id
1 'polypeptide(L)'
;MDGRMKNISEAFIVKSSSITISKDKVGAGNFADVFKGVLRQRKGDREVAVKIVRLVGGNIGSDFDWLTEMSNEALIMSLHSHRGIIEFFGVSTDKIPMILMEYCVGGSLDIHLQRFKEHILTAERIRYLYEISNAMRYLERKQCVHRDLATRNVLISSDGFLRICDFGLSRCPRVVPPKDSGSSQIPIRWMAPETLTRNPLYSTKSDIWSFGVVIYEIFTCGQKPWPDKPVKWIATKIRKGITPELPKRMPRLIREVVNICFKSDPSERPTFKQVSLPTSRLALNSAFFDRGKVRLCRLGLKVKMRGEMIVISDLPVTLIRDRLTVGCDLFKKCDSHHLIHDY
;
A
#
# COMPACT_ATOMS: atom_id res chain seq x y z
N MET A 1 -1.86 -27.11 16.66
CA MET A 1 -1.97 -26.26 15.46
C MET A 1 -3.39 -25.72 15.38
N ASP A 2 -3.56 -24.41 15.19
CA ASP A 2 -4.87 -23.80 14.89
C ASP A 2 -5.49 -24.53 13.68
N GLY A 3 -6.76 -24.95 13.79
CA GLY A 3 -7.47 -25.66 12.73
C GLY A 3 -7.50 -24.91 11.40
N ARG A 4 -7.34 -23.57 11.41
CA ARG A 4 -7.23 -22.74 10.20
C ARG A 4 -5.93 -22.90 9.44
N MET A 5 -4.84 -23.26 10.11
CA MET A 5 -3.56 -23.56 9.45
C MET A 5 -3.70 -24.79 8.53
N LYS A 6 -4.67 -25.67 8.78
CA LYS A 6 -4.98 -26.81 7.88
C LYS A 6 -5.56 -26.38 6.53
N ASN A 7 -6.06 -25.14 6.42
CA ASN A 7 -6.59 -24.59 5.17
C ASN A 7 -5.49 -23.93 4.32
N ILE A 8 -4.29 -23.76 4.86
CA ILE A 8 -3.13 -23.35 4.09
C ILE A 8 -2.57 -24.59 3.39
N SER A 9 -2.36 -24.50 2.08
CA SER A 9 -1.77 -25.61 1.30
C SER A 9 -0.44 -26.04 1.89
N GLU A 10 -0.18 -27.36 1.94
CA GLU A 10 1.11 -27.92 2.37
C GLU A 10 2.30 -27.33 1.61
N ALA A 11 2.09 -26.86 0.37
CA ALA A 11 3.10 -26.18 -0.44
C ALA A 11 3.63 -24.87 0.19
N PHE A 12 2.88 -24.26 1.10
CA PHE A 12 3.25 -23.05 1.83
C PHE A 12 3.79 -23.34 3.24
N ILE A 13 3.92 -24.60 3.64
CA ILE A 13 4.51 -24.96 4.94
C ILE A 13 6.03 -25.07 4.77
N VAL A 14 6.77 -24.23 5.50
CA VAL A 14 8.22 -24.14 5.43
C VAL A 14 8.82 -24.57 6.77
N LYS A 15 9.87 -25.40 6.74
CA LYS A 15 10.63 -25.77 7.95
C LYS A 15 11.52 -24.63 8.40
N SER A 16 11.55 -24.36 9.70
CA SER A 16 12.42 -23.33 10.29
C SER A 16 13.90 -23.52 9.96
N SER A 17 14.37 -24.76 9.77
CA SER A 17 15.75 -25.08 9.39
C SER A 17 16.15 -24.60 7.99
N SER A 18 15.18 -24.31 7.12
CA SER A 18 15.41 -23.74 5.80
C SER A 18 15.47 -22.21 5.81
N ILE A 19 15.32 -21.56 6.96
CA ILE A 19 15.20 -20.10 7.09
C ILE A 19 16.41 -19.59 7.88
N THR A 20 17.11 -18.61 7.31
CA THR A 20 18.13 -17.84 8.03
C THR A 20 17.63 -16.41 8.20
N ILE A 21 17.64 -15.90 9.43
CA ILE A 21 17.13 -14.55 9.75
C ILE A 21 18.34 -13.66 10.01
N SER A 22 18.41 -12.51 9.33
CA SER A 22 19.43 -11.48 9.60
C SER A 22 19.13 -10.77 10.92
N LYS A 23 20.16 -10.13 11.49
CA LYS A 23 19.98 -9.18 12.59
C LYS A 23 19.28 -7.88 12.13
N ASP A 24 19.25 -7.64 10.83
CA ASP A 24 18.65 -6.44 10.25
C ASP A 24 17.13 -6.47 10.37
N LYS A 25 16.63 -5.66 11.30
CA LYS A 25 15.20 -5.37 11.41
C LYS A 25 14.81 -4.36 10.33
N VAL A 26 13.92 -4.77 9.44
CA VAL A 26 13.47 -3.97 8.29
C VAL A 26 12.10 -3.33 8.51
N GLY A 27 11.36 -3.79 9.52
CA GLY A 27 10.08 -3.21 9.91
C GLY A 27 9.69 -3.58 11.34
N ALA A 28 8.81 -2.78 11.92
CA ALA A 28 8.18 -3.03 13.20
C ALA A 28 6.71 -2.68 13.09
N GLY A 29 5.84 -3.67 13.24
CA GLY A 29 4.40 -3.47 13.41
C GLY A 29 4.01 -3.49 14.89
N ASN A 30 2.70 -3.41 15.15
CA ASN A 30 2.14 -3.45 16.50
C ASN A 30 2.36 -4.80 17.18
N PHE A 31 2.23 -5.90 16.43
CA PHE A 31 2.25 -7.27 16.94
C PHE A 31 3.39 -8.11 16.37
N ALA A 32 4.19 -7.55 15.45
CA ALA A 32 5.23 -8.30 14.78
C ALA A 32 6.43 -7.43 14.45
N ASP A 33 7.60 -8.07 14.42
CA ASP A 33 8.82 -7.50 13.87
C ASP A 33 9.12 -8.17 12.54
N VAL A 34 9.58 -7.38 11.57
CA VAL A 34 9.94 -7.87 10.25
C VAL A 34 11.45 -7.77 10.09
N PHE A 35 12.07 -8.89 9.76
CA PHE A 35 13.51 -9.01 9.55
C PHE A 35 13.81 -9.39 8.11
N LYS A 36 14.99 -9.01 7.63
CA LYS A 36 15.52 -9.58 6.40
C LYS A 36 15.94 -11.02 6.65
N GLY A 37 15.76 -11.92 5.68
CA GLY A 37 16.21 -13.30 5.80
C GLY A 37 16.48 -13.95 4.45
N VAL A 38 16.87 -15.23 4.50
CA VAL A 38 17.10 -16.09 3.35
C VAL A 38 16.32 -17.39 3.55
N LEU A 39 15.52 -17.74 2.55
CA LEU A 39 14.85 -19.02 2.43
C LEU A 39 15.67 -19.94 1.51
N ARG A 40 16.21 -21.01 2.07
CA ARG A 40 16.96 -22.04 1.34
C ARG A 40 16.01 -22.98 0.62
N GLN A 41 16.15 -23.10 -0.69
CA GLN A 41 15.32 -23.97 -1.52
C GLN A 41 16.19 -24.77 -2.50
N ARG A 42 15.65 -25.89 -3.01
CA ARG A 42 16.35 -26.73 -4.00
C ARG A 42 16.74 -25.97 -5.28
N LYS A 43 15.97 -24.94 -5.64
CA LYS A 43 16.19 -24.11 -6.84
C LYS A 43 17.10 -22.91 -6.59
N GLY A 44 17.76 -22.86 -5.43
CA GLY A 44 18.59 -21.73 -5.00
C GLY A 44 17.99 -21.00 -3.81
N ASP A 45 18.84 -20.21 -3.16
CA ASP A 45 18.48 -19.37 -2.03
C ASP A 45 17.68 -18.15 -2.50
N ARG A 46 16.68 -17.77 -1.71
CA ARG A 46 15.81 -16.62 -1.99
C ARG A 46 15.84 -15.64 -0.83
N GLU A 47 16.06 -14.35 -1.10
CA GLU A 47 15.90 -13.30 -0.09
C GLU A 47 14.41 -13.12 0.26
N VAL A 48 14.13 -13.01 1.56
CA VAL A 48 12.76 -12.94 2.09
C VAL A 48 12.64 -11.90 3.20
N ALA A 49 11.43 -11.36 3.39
CA ALA A 49 11.04 -10.70 4.62
C ALA A 49 10.42 -11.75 5.56
N VAL A 50 10.90 -11.78 6.80
CA VAL A 50 10.46 -12.70 7.85
C VAL A 50 9.68 -11.91 8.90
N LYS A 51 8.36 -12.02 8.90
CA LYS A 51 7.50 -11.40 9.92
C LYS A 51 7.36 -12.37 11.10
N ILE A 52 7.85 -11.96 12.26
CA ILE A 52 7.85 -12.71 13.52
C ILE A 52 6.89 -12.01 14.46
N VAL A 53 5.89 -12.75 14.97
CA VAL A 53 4.95 -12.22 15.95
C VAL A 53 5.66 -12.05 17.30
N ARG A 54 5.51 -10.88 17.95
CA ARG A 54 6.07 -10.63 19.29
C ARG A 54 5.30 -11.43 20.32
N LEU A 55 5.95 -12.40 20.96
CA LEU A 55 5.43 -13.08 22.13
C LEU A 55 5.58 -12.14 23.34
N VAL A 56 4.55 -11.34 23.63
CA VAL A 56 4.52 -10.54 24.87
C VAL A 56 3.97 -11.44 25.99
N GLY A 57 4.73 -11.56 27.08
CA GLY A 57 4.64 -12.63 28.05
C GLY A 57 3.28 -12.85 28.74
N GLY A 58 2.92 -14.13 28.87
CA GLY A 58 2.49 -14.70 30.15
C GLY A 58 1.00 -14.86 30.42
N ASN A 59 0.09 -14.37 29.57
CA ASN A 59 -1.34 -14.65 29.75
C ASN A 59 -1.78 -15.80 28.84
N ILE A 60 -2.27 -16.87 29.44
CA ILE A 60 -2.70 -18.12 28.77
C ILE A 60 -3.83 -17.87 27.73
N GLY A 61 -4.52 -16.73 27.80
CA GLY A 61 -5.49 -16.28 26.79
C GLY A 61 -4.90 -15.53 25.58
N SER A 62 -3.69 -14.95 25.67
CA SER A 62 -3.07 -14.20 24.57
C SER A 62 -2.44 -15.10 23.51
N ASP A 63 -2.10 -16.35 23.86
CA ASP A 63 -1.40 -17.26 22.96
C ASP A 63 -2.26 -17.75 21.78
N PHE A 64 -3.57 -17.85 21.98
CA PHE A 64 -4.50 -18.29 20.94
C PHE A 64 -4.86 -17.16 19.96
N ASP A 65 -4.86 -15.91 20.43
CA ASP A 65 -5.29 -14.74 19.65
C ASP A 65 -4.25 -14.31 18.62
N TRP A 66 -2.96 -14.29 18.97
CA TRP A 66 -1.92 -13.92 18.00
C TRP A 66 -1.71 -15.00 16.93
N LEU A 67 -1.83 -16.28 17.30
CA LEU A 67 -1.75 -17.39 16.34
C LEU A 67 -2.94 -17.37 15.39
N THR A 68 -4.12 -17.00 15.89
CA THR A 68 -5.33 -16.74 15.11
C THR A 68 -5.11 -15.62 14.10
N GLU A 69 -4.60 -14.46 14.54
CA GLU A 69 -4.36 -13.30 13.68
C GLU A 69 -3.32 -13.62 12.59
N MET A 70 -2.21 -14.26 12.97
CA MET A 70 -1.18 -14.70 12.03
C MET A 70 -1.70 -15.72 11.01
N SER A 71 -2.47 -16.72 11.47
CA SER A 71 -3.04 -17.75 10.59
C SER A 71 -4.02 -17.14 9.60
N ASN A 72 -4.84 -16.18 10.05
CA ASN A 72 -5.76 -15.44 9.19
C ASN A 72 -5.00 -14.60 8.15
N GLU A 73 -3.97 -13.86 8.56
CA GLU A 73 -3.15 -13.09 7.63
C GLU A 73 -2.49 -13.98 6.58
N ALA A 74 -1.85 -15.07 7.00
CA ALA A 74 -1.20 -16.03 6.11
C ALA A 74 -2.18 -16.68 5.13
N LEU A 75 -3.37 -17.06 5.61
CA LEU A 75 -4.42 -17.62 4.76
C LEU A 75 -4.87 -16.60 3.72
N ILE A 76 -5.16 -15.35 4.13
CA ILE A 76 -5.52 -14.28 3.19
C ILE A 76 -4.41 -14.07 2.15
N MET A 77 -3.15 -13.96 2.58
CA MET A 77 -2.02 -13.79 1.67
C MET A 77 -1.92 -14.95 0.66
N SER A 78 -2.11 -16.19 1.09
CA SER A 78 -2.06 -17.38 0.21
C SER A 78 -3.13 -17.40 -0.89
N LEU A 79 -4.23 -16.66 -0.72
CA LEU A 79 -5.34 -16.61 -1.68
C LEU A 79 -5.08 -15.63 -2.84
N HIS A 80 -4.03 -14.82 -2.75
CA HIS A 80 -3.78 -13.72 -3.67
C HIS A 80 -2.47 -13.92 -4.44
N SER A 81 -2.57 -13.84 -5.76
CA SER A 81 -1.45 -13.87 -6.69
C SER A 81 -1.69 -12.80 -7.74
N HIS A 82 -1.04 -11.66 -7.57
CA HIS A 82 -1.14 -10.50 -8.45
C HIS A 82 0.11 -9.62 -8.28
N ARG A 83 0.64 -9.06 -9.37
CA ARG A 83 1.89 -8.28 -9.36
C ARG A 83 1.90 -7.16 -8.31
N GLY A 84 0.78 -6.48 -8.13
CA GLY A 84 0.65 -5.37 -7.17
C GLY A 84 0.38 -5.78 -5.73
N ILE A 85 0.38 -7.08 -5.41
CA ILE A 85 0.20 -7.63 -4.06
C ILE A 85 1.52 -8.29 -3.64
N ILE A 86 1.89 -8.17 -2.36
CA ILE A 86 3.10 -8.79 -1.83
C ILE A 86 3.07 -10.31 -2.03
N GLU A 87 4.16 -10.89 -2.55
CA GLU A 87 4.21 -12.34 -2.77
C GLU A 87 4.40 -13.08 -1.44
N PHE A 88 3.56 -14.09 -1.21
CA PHE A 88 3.62 -14.96 -0.05
C PHE A 88 4.40 -16.23 -0.37
N PHE A 89 5.43 -16.51 0.43
CA PHE A 89 6.27 -17.69 0.24
C PHE A 89 5.92 -18.82 1.20
N GLY A 90 5.32 -18.52 2.34
CA GLY A 90 4.85 -19.55 3.26
C GLY A 90 4.84 -19.14 4.72
N VAL A 91 4.57 -20.13 5.56
CA VAL A 91 4.59 -20.04 7.01
C VAL A 91 5.45 -21.13 7.61
N SER A 92 6.12 -20.81 8.71
CA SER A 92 6.84 -21.76 9.55
C SER A 92 6.29 -21.66 10.96
N THR A 93 5.97 -22.81 11.56
CA THR A 93 5.37 -22.90 12.90
C THR A 93 6.00 -23.99 13.76
N ASP A 94 7.06 -24.65 13.27
CA ASP A 94 7.76 -25.73 13.95
C ASP A 94 8.67 -25.26 15.10
N LYS A 95 9.00 -23.97 15.14
CA LYS A 95 9.71 -23.32 16.26
C LYS A 95 9.05 -21.99 16.61
N ILE A 96 9.52 -20.92 15.98
CA ILE A 96 8.96 -19.58 16.11
C ILE A 96 8.00 -19.39 14.93
N PRO A 97 6.74 -18.97 15.18
CA PRO A 97 5.79 -18.65 14.14
C PRO A 97 6.29 -17.50 13.24
N MET A 98 6.43 -17.78 11.95
CA MET A 98 6.97 -16.87 10.94
C MET A 98 6.08 -16.85 9.70
N ILE A 99 5.83 -15.66 9.16
CA ILE A 99 5.30 -15.45 7.82
C ILE A 99 6.47 -15.05 6.91
N LEU A 100 6.65 -15.79 5.82
CA LEU A 100 7.65 -15.51 4.79
C LEU A 100 7.00 -14.85 3.58
N MET A 101 7.53 -13.71 3.20
CA MET A 101 7.04 -12.94 2.06
C MET A 101 8.20 -12.32 1.29
N GLU A 102 7.90 -11.77 0.12
CA GLU A 102 8.86 -11.04 -0.69
C GLU A 102 9.56 -9.92 0.10
N TYR A 103 10.88 -9.85 -0.06
CA TYR A 103 11.65 -8.73 0.46
C TYR A 103 11.65 -7.56 -0.53
N CYS A 104 10.97 -6.47 -0.16
CA CYS A 104 10.91 -5.25 -0.96
C CYS A 104 12.05 -4.28 -0.57
N VAL A 105 13.12 -4.28 -1.36
CA VAL A 105 14.35 -3.50 -1.09
C VAL A 105 14.15 -1.99 -1.06
N GLY A 106 13.11 -1.47 -1.74
CA GLY A 106 12.82 -0.04 -1.77
C GLY A 106 12.09 0.48 -0.53
N GLY A 107 11.73 -0.41 0.41
CA GLY A 107 11.02 -0.06 1.64
C GLY A 107 9.59 0.39 1.37
N SER A 108 8.99 1.06 2.34
CA SER A 108 7.62 1.58 2.26
C SER A 108 7.53 2.90 1.50
N LEU A 109 6.41 3.10 0.81
CA LEU A 109 6.18 4.24 -0.06
C LEU A 109 6.11 5.55 0.71
N ASP A 110 5.60 5.56 1.95
CA ASP A 110 5.61 6.74 2.81
C ASP A 110 7.02 7.28 3.09
N ILE A 111 7.95 6.39 3.46
CA ILE A 111 9.36 6.72 3.67
C ILE A 111 10.01 7.16 2.36
N HIS A 112 9.70 6.49 1.24
CA HIS A 112 10.17 6.91 -0.08
C HIS A 112 9.70 8.34 -0.43
N LEU A 113 8.41 8.65 -0.23
CA LEU A 113 7.82 9.96 -0.47
C LEU A 113 8.48 11.04 0.41
N GLN A 114 8.71 10.74 1.69
CA GLN A 114 9.37 11.66 2.63
C GLN A 114 10.86 11.87 2.32
N ARG A 115 11.53 10.85 1.78
CA ARG A 115 12.95 10.92 1.41
C ARG A 115 13.17 11.78 0.17
N PHE A 116 12.37 11.58 -0.88
CA PHE A 116 12.61 12.23 -2.17
C PHE A 116 11.77 13.50 -2.39
N LYS A 117 10.62 13.63 -1.71
CA LYS A 117 9.76 14.82 -1.70
C LYS A 117 9.51 15.38 -3.11
N GLU A 118 9.90 16.63 -3.35
CA GLU A 118 9.74 17.38 -4.60
C GLU A 118 10.51 16.77 -5.77
N HIS A 119 11.53 15.94 -5.51
CA HIS A 119 12.24 15.26 -6.59
C HIS A 119 11.39 14.20 -7.29
N ILE A 120 10.35 13.68 -6.62
CA ILE A 120 9.39 12.78 -7.28
C ILE A 120 8.55 13.63 -8.22
N LEU A 121 8.48 13.25 -9.49
CA LEU A 121 7.71 13.97 -10.49
C LEU A 121 6.21 13.66 -10.37
N THR A 122 5.36 14.57 -10.82
CA THR A 122 3.91 14.34 -10.87
C THR A 122 3.53 13.09 -11.68
N ALA A 123 4.28 12.77 -12.73
CA ALA A 123 4.08 11.55 -13.51
C ALA A 123 4.34 10.27 -12.69
N GLU A 124 5.37 10.26 -11.84
CA GLU A 124 5.67 9.15 -10.93
C GLU A 124 4.56 9.01 -9.88
N ARG A 125 4.09 10.12 -9.31
CA ARG A 125 2.94 10.12 -8.38
C ARG A 125 1.70 9.50 -9.03
N ILE A 126 1.38 9.87 -10.27
CA ILE A 126 0.24 9.32 -11.01
C ILE A 126 0.44 7.82 -11.28
N ARG A 127 1.66 7.40 -11.58
CA ARG A 127 1.99 5.98 -11.73
C ARG A 127 1.75 5.20 -10.43
N TYR A 128 2.16 5.73 -9.27
CA TYR A 128 1.89 5.11 -7.97
C TYR A 128 0.39 4.89 -7.76
N LEU A 129 -0.43 5.90 -8.07
CA LEU A 129 -1.89 5.79 -8.00
C LEU A 129 -2.44 4.70 -8.92
N TYR A 130 -1.93 4.62 -10.14
CA TYR A 130 -2.33 3.59 -11.10
C TYR A 130 -1.98 2.18 -10.61
N GLU A 131 -0.77 1.95 -10.10
CA GLU A 131 -0.37 0.63 -9.60
C GLU A 131 -1.20 0.21 -8.37
N ILE A 132 -1.36 1.11 -7.40
CA ILE A 132 -2.15 0.87 -6.19
C ILE A 132 -3.62 0.59 -6.53
N SER A 133 -4.23 1.43 -7.36
CA SER A 133 -5.64 1.25 -7.73
C SER A 133 -5.90 -0.01 -8.56
N ASN A 134 -4.96 -0.46 -9.39
CA ASN A 134 -5.06 -1.73 -10.09
C ASN A 134 -4.96 -2.93 -9.14
N ALA A 135 -4.05 -2.88 -8.17
CA ALA A 135 -3.93 -3.90 -7.12
C ALA A 135 -5.20 -3.97 -6.26
N MET A 136 -5.75 -2.82 -5.86
CA MET A 136 -7.00 -2.76 -5.10
C MET A 136 -8.21 -3.18 -5.94
N ARG A 137 -8.23 -2.93 -7.25
CA ARG A 137 -9.25 -3.48 -8.16
C ARG A 137 -9.21 -5.01 -8.21
N TYR A 138 -8.02 -5.59 -8.13
CA TYR A 138 -7.89 -7.05 -8.01
C TYR A 138 -8.50 -7.55 -6.69
N LEU A 139 -8.18 -6.91 -5.56
CA LEU A 139 -8.77 -7.26 -4.25
C LEU A 139 -10.29 -7.07 -4.21
N GLU A 140 -10.81 -6.00 -4.82
CA GLU A 140 -12.24 -5.74 -4.97
C GLU A 140 -12.96 -6.91 -5.68
N ARG A 141 -12.38 -7.42 -6.77
CA ARG A 141 -12.93 -8.60 -7.50
C ARG A 141 -12.84 -9.89 -6.68
N LYS A 142 -11.84 -10.00 -5.82
CA LYS A 142 -11.69 -11.12 -4.87
C LYS A 142 -12.56 -10.94 -3.63
N GLN A 143 -13.35 -9.87 -3.57
CA GLN A 143 -14.17 -9.48 -2.41
C GLN A 143 -13.35 -9.38 -1.12
N CYS A 144 -12.06 -9.09 -1.23
CA CYS A 144 -11.22 -8.89 -0.06
C CYS A 144 -11.15 -7.40 0.28
N VAL A 145 -11.52 -7.06 1.51
CA VAL A 145 -11.46 -5.70 2.07
C VAL A 145 -10.17 -5.58 2.85
N HIS A 146 -9.31 -4.63 2.47
CA HIS A 146 -7.99 -4.49 3.07
C HIS A 146 -8.06 -3.92 4.48
N ARG A 147 -8.92 -2.90 4.72
CA ARG A 147 -9.14 -2.21 6.01
C ARG A 147 -7.97 -1.38 6.55
N ASP A 148 -6.80 -1.43 5.90
CA ASP A 148 -5.64 -0.62 6.27
C ASP A 148 -4.80 -0.19 5.06
N LEU A 149 -5.48 0.25 4.00
CA LEU A 149 -4.80 0.80 2.84
C LEU A 149 -4.20 2.18 3.18
N ALA A 150 -2.88 2.26 3.16
CA ALA A 150 -2.11 3.47 3.43
C ALA A 150 -0.74 3.39 2.76
N THR A 151 -0.07 4.53 2.53
CA THR A 151 1.26 4.50 1.87
C THR A 151 2.34 3.73 2.66
N ARG A 152 2.21 3.62 3.99
CA ARG A 152 3.08 2.77 4.83
C ARG A 152 2.93 1.26 4.56
N ASN A 153 1.77 0.85 4.03
CA ASN A 153 1.45 -0.55 3.69
C ASN A 153 1.57 -0.81 2.18
N VAL A 154 2.32 0.05 1.47
CA VAL A 154 2.70 -0.12 0.07
C VAL A 154 4.21 -0.14 0.00
N LEU A 155 4.78 -1.26 -0.43
CA LEU A 155 6.23 -1.47 -0.54
C LEU A 155 6.71 -1.34 -1.97
N ILE A 156 8.01 -1.06 -2.15
CA ILE A 156 8.66 -0.97 -3.47
C ILE A 156 9.58 -2.19 -3.65
N SER A 157 9.22 -3.08 -4.58
CA SER A 157 9.96 -4.31 -4.86
C SER A 157 11.30 -4.04 -5.56
N SER A 158 12.13 -5.08 -5.71
CA SER A 158 13.44 -4.98 -6.39
C SER A 158 13.33 -4.73 -7.90
N ASP A 159 12.23 -5.17 -8.52
CA ASP A 159 11.86 -4.79 -9.89
C ASP A 159 11.19 -3.41 -9.97
N GLY A 160 11.04 -2.73 -8.82
CA GLY A 160 10.59 -1.35 -8.58
C GLY A 160 9.11 -1.08 -8.83
N PHE A 161 8.29 -2.12 -8.75
CA PHE A 161 6.83 -2.01 -8.73
C PHE A 161 6.29 -1.92 -7.30
N LEU A 162 5.07 -1.42 -7.15
CA LEU A 162 4.43 -1.31 -5.84
C LEU A 162 3.76 -2.62 -5.43
N ARG A 163 3.97 -3.03 -4.18
CA ARG A 163 3.34 -4.20 -3.55
C ARG A 163 2.50 -3.76 -2.36
N ILE A 164 1.19 -3.97 -2.42
CA ILE A 164 0.32 -3.81 -1.25
C ILE A 164 0.60 -4.96 -0.28
N CYS A 165 0.82 -4.64 0.99
CA CYS A 165 1.14 -5.60 2.05
C CYS A 165 0.29 -5.35 3.31
N ASP A 166 0.55 -6.12 4.37
CA ASP A 166 -0.11 -6.07 5.68
C ASP A 166 -1.61 -6.39 5.64
N PHE A 167 -1.90 -7.69 5.57
CA PHE A 167 -3.26 -8.22 5.51
C PHE A 167 -3.80 -8.58 6.92
N GLY A 168 -3.12 -8.16 7.99
CA GLY A 168 -3.49 -8.53 9.37
C GLY A 168 -4.89 -8.07 9.79
N LEU A 169 -5.37 -6.96 9.23
CA LEU A 169 -6.73 -6.46 9.46
C LEU A 169 -7.73 -6.86 8.36
N SER A 170 -7.26 -7.46 7.27
CA SER A 170 -8.08 -7.73 6.09
C SER A 170 -9.18 -8.75 6.37
N ARG A 171 -10.25 -8.68 5.58
CA ARG A 171 -11.35 -9.65 5.60
C ARG A 171 -11.66 -10.10 4.19
N CYS A 172 -11.76 -11.41 3.98
CA CYS A 172 -12.30 -11.97 2.74
C CYS A 172 -13.36 -13.05 3.06
N PRO A 173 -14.33 -13.33 2.17
CA PRO A 173 -15.45 -14.25 2.45
C PRO A 173 -15.05 -15.68 2.83
N ARG A 174 -13.87 -16.13 2.39
CA ARG A 174 -13.34 -17.48 2.62
C ARG A 174 -12.61 -17.64 3.96
N VAL A 175 -12.47 -16.57 4.73
CA VAL A 175 -11.69 -16.54 5.98
C VAL A 175 -12.59 -16.05 7.10
N VAL A 176 -12.67 -16.84 8.18
CA VAL A 176 -13.43 -16.45 9.37
C VAL A 176 -12.77 -15.20 9.96
N PRO A 177 -13.49 -14.08 10.06
CA PRO A 177 -12.89 -12.84 10.54
C PRO A 177 -12.39 -13.04 11.98
N PRO A 178 -11.25 -12.45 12.36
CA PRO A 178 -10.90 -12.35 13.76
C PRO A 178 -12.04 -11.66 14.52
N LYS A 179 -12.26 -12.03 15.79
CA LYS A 179 -13.04 -11.16 16.68
C LYS A 179 -12.40 -9.78 16.62
N ASP A 180 -13.20 -8.72 16.58
CA ASP A 180 -12.67 -7.36 16.66
C ASP A 180 -12.00 -7.20 18.04
N SER A 181 -10.74 -7.62 18.12
CA SER A 181 -9.86 -7.37 19.24
C SER A 181 -9.77 -5.85 19.32
N GLY A 182 -10.08 -5.27 20.48
CA GLY A 182 -10.06 -3.83 20.73
C GLY A 182 -8.64 -3.25 20.69
N SER A 183 -7.88 -3.58 19.64
CA SER A 183 -6.48 -3.26 19.44
C SER A 183 -6.27 -1.76 19.52
N SER A 184 -5.18 -1.40 20.20
CA SER A 184 -4.90 -0.06 20.69
C SER A 184 -4.46 0.94 19.61
N GLN A 185 -4.35 0.55 18.34
CA GLN A 185 -3.99 1.45 17.23
C GLN A 185 -4.71 1.11 15.92
N ILE A 186 -6.01 1.40 15.87
CA ILE A 186 -6.81 1.41 14.64
C ILE A 186 -6.36 2.59 13.75
N PRO A 187 -6.28 2.45 12.41
CA PRO A 187 -5.79 3.49 11.49
C PRO A 187 -6.81 4.62 11.25
N ILE A 188 -7.26 5.30 12.32
CA ILE A 188 -8.36 6.28 12.31
C ILE A 188 -8.25 7.34 11.20
N ARG A 189 -7.05 7.77 10.82
CA ARG A 189 -6.83 8.81 9.78
C ARG A 189 -7.20 8.34 8.37
N TRP A 190 -7.20 7.02 8.12
CA TRP A 190 -7.54 6.40 6.84
C TRP A 190 -8.96 5.84 6.83
N MET A 191 -9.64 5.81 7.97
CA MET A 191 -10.97 5.21 8.09
C MET A 191 -12.08 6.07 7.52
N ALA A 192 -13.05 5.39 6.91
CA ALA A 192 -14.27 6.02 6.40
C ALA A 192 -15.29 6.30 7.52
N PRO A 193 -16.18 7.30 7.38
CA PRO A 193 -17.14 7.67 8.42
C PRO A 193 -18.00 6.50 8.95
N GLU A 194 -18.46 5.60 8.07
CA GLU A 194 -19.28 4.44 8.40
C GLU A 194 -18.55 3.36 9.21
N THR A 195 -17.21 3.37 9.18
CA THR A 195 -16.35 2.47 9.96
C THR A 195 -16.05 3.03 11.36
N LEU A 196 -16.35 4.30 11.63
CA LEU A 196 -16.11 4.99 12.90
C LEU A 196 -17.38 5.03 13.77
N THR A 197 -18.11 3.91 13.84
CA THR A 197 -19.37 3.78 14.59
C THR A 197 -19.28 2.64 15.61
N ARG A 198 -20.32 2.45 16.43
CA ARG A 198 -20.39 1.31 17.36
C ARG A 198 -20.40 -0.04 16.63
N ASN A 199 -20.95 -0.08 15.41
CA ASN A 199 -21.02 -1.26 14.55
C ASN A 199 -20.33 -0.93 13.21
N PRO A 200 -18.98 -1.02 13.15
CA PRO A 200 -18.23 -0.61 11.97
C PRO A 200 -18.63 -1.36 10.69
N LEU A 201 -18.93 -0.62 9.62
CA LEU A 201 -19.27 -1.19 8.32
C LEU A 201 -18.09 -1.13 7.35
N TYR A 202 -17.27 -2.18 7.34
CA TYR A 202 -16.15 -2.31 6.40
C TYR A 202 -16.62 -2.86 5.06
N SER A 203 -16.14 -2.26 3.97
CA SER A 203 -16.42 -2.69 2.60
C SER A 203 -15.32 -2.18 1.64
N THR A 204 -15.36 -2.61 0.38
CA THR A 204 -14.50 -2.04 -0.66
C THR A 204 -14.70 -0.53 -0.82
N LYS A 205 -15.86 0.03 -0.44
CA LYS A 205 -16.11 1.47 -0.41
C LYS A 205 -15.39 2.18 0.74
N SER A 206 -15.15 1.51 1.86
CA SER A 206 -14.29 2.04 2.93
C SER A 206 -12.81 2.03 2.54
N ASP A 207 -12.39 1.06 1.71
CA ASP A 207 -11.05 1.08 1.09
C ASP A 207 -10.91 2.20 0.04
N ILE A 208 -11.98 2.56 -0.67
CA ILE A 208 -11.98 3.73 -1.59
C ILE A 208 -11.77 5.04 -0.84
N TRP A 209 -12.35 5.19 0.35
CA TRP A 209 -12.04 6.34 1.23
C TRP A 209 -10.56 6.34 1.61
N SER A 210 -10.04 5.17 2.04
CA SER A 210 -8.62 5.00 2.38
C SER A 210 -7.71 5.33 1.19
N PHE A 211 -8.11 4.98 -0.04
CA PHE A 211 -7.42 5.36 -1.27
C PHE A 211 -7.41 6.88 -1.51
N GLY A 212 -8.50 7.59 -1.16
CA GLY A 212 -8.51 9.05 -1.14
C GLY A 212 -7.43 9.63 -0.21
N VAL A 213 -7.21 9.01 0.94
CA VAL A 213 -6.12 9.37 1.86
C VAL A 213 -4.75 9.01 1.28
N VAL A 214 -4.60 7.87 0.61
CA VAL A 214 -3.35 7.52 -0.11
C VAL A 214 -2.99 8.55 -1.18
N ILE A 215 -3.97 9.04 -1.94
CA ILE A 215 -3.73 10.13 -2.90
C ILE A 215 -3.25 11.38 -2.18
N TYR A 216 -3.87 11.74 -1.05
CA TYR A 216 -3.42 12.85 -0.22
C TYR A 216 -1.97 12.66 0.24
N GLU A 217 -1.60 11.49 0.77
CA GLU A 217 -0.24 11.19 1.23
C GLU A 217 0.78 11.34 0.08
N ILE A 218 0.50 10.79 -1.10
CA ILE A 218 1.39 10.86 -2.27
C ILE A 218 1.65 12.32 -2.70
N PHE A 219 0.61 13.16 -2.70
CA PHE A 219 0.72 14.56 -3.12
C PHE A 219 1.17 15.52 -2.00
N THR A 220 1.29 15.04 -0.76
CA THR A 220 1.85 15.77 0.38
C THR A 220 3.21 15.21 0.83
N CYS A 221 3.85 14.39 -0.01
CA CYS A 221 5.15 13.77 0.26
C CYS A 221 5.18 12.91 1.54
N GLY A 222 4.14 12.09 1.73
CA GLY A 222 4.03 11.13 2.82
C GLY A 222 3.52 11.73 4.13
N GLN A 223 2.91 12.92 4.11
CA GLN A 223 2.25 13.46 5.29
C GLN A 223 0.92 12.76 5.56
N LYS A 224 0.72 12.33 6.80
CA LYS A 224 -0.58 11.84 7.27
C LYS A 224 -1.55 13.02 7.46
N PRO A 225 -2.86 12.85 7.22
CA PRO A 225 -3.84 13.90 7.47
C PRO A 225 -3.83 14.40 8.91
N TRP A 226 -3.83 15.73 9.11
CA TRP A 226 -3.87 16.41 10.41
C TRP A 226 -2.81 15.91 11.41
N PRO A 227 -1.51 15.91 11.06
CA PRO A 227 -0.47 15.18 11.80
C PRO A 227 -0.43 15.52 13.29
N ASP A 228 -0.68 16.78 13.64
CA ASP A 228 -0.60 17.31 15.01
C ASP A 228 -1.91 17.25 15.80
N LYS A 229 -2.98 16.69 15.21
CA LYS A 229 -4.28 16.62 15.89
C LYS A 229 -4.47 15.29 16.63
N PRO A 230 -5.12 15.30 17.82
CA PRO A 230 -5.46 14.08 18.54
C PRO A 230 -6.41 13.17 17.76
N VAL A 231 -6.25 11.85 17.92
CA VAL A 231 -7.04 10.82 17.22
C VAL A 231 -8.54 10.99 17.43
N LYS A 232 -8.99 11.31 18.65
CA LYS A 232 -10.41 11.54 18.97
C LYS A 232 -11.00 12.75 18.21
N TRP A 233 -10.20 13.80 18.03
CA TRP A 233 -10.60 14.98 17.25
C TRP A 233 -10.74 14.62 15.78
N ILE A 234 -9.79 13.86 15.24
CA ILE A 234 -9.80 13.40 13.85
C ILE A 234 -11.02 12.52 13.57
N ALA A 235 -11.28 11.53 14.43
CA ALA A 235 -12.47 10.69 14.31
C ALA A 235 -13.76 11.53 14.29
N THR A 236 -13.80 12.61 15.08
CA THR A 236 -14.94 13.52 15.13
C THR A 236 -15.09 14.33 13.84
N LYS A 237 -13.98 14.77 13.23
CA LYS A 237 -14.01 15.48 11.94
C LYS A 237 -14.45 14.56 10.81
N ILE A 238 -13.90 13.35 10.73
CA ILE A 238 -14.29 12.36 9.72
C ILE A 238 -15.78 12.01 9.85
N ARG A 239 -16.28 11.76 11.07
CA ARG A 239 -17.72 11.51 11.31
C ARG A 239 -18.62 12.67 10.86
N LYS A 240 -18.11 13.91 10.82
CA LYS A 240 -18.82 15.09 10.34
C LYS A 240 -18.65 15.33 8.83
N GLY A 241 -18.02 14.40 8.10
CA GLY A 241 -17.72 14.55 6.68
C GLY A 241 -16.64 15.59 6.38
N ILE A 242 -15.87 16.02 7.38
CA ILE A 242 -14.78 16.98 7.19
C ILE A 242 -13.54 16.20 6.74
N THR A 243 -13.01 16.58 5.58
CA THR A 243 -11.86 15.94 4.94
C THR A 243 -10.60 16.81 5.07
N PRO A 244 -9.40 16.25 4.84
CA PRO A 244 -8.16 17.00 4.88
C PRO A 244 -8.10 18.04 3.76
N GLU A 245 -7.47 19.19 4.02
CA GLU A 245 -7.26 20.20 2.99
C GLU A 245 -6.29 19.69 1.93
N LEU A 246 -6.73 19.64 0.67
CA LEU A 246 -5.94 19.08 -0.42
C LEU A 246 -4.87 20.09 -0.91
N PRO A 247 -3.61 19.67 -1.10
CA PRO A 247 -2.51 20.59 -1.43
C PRO A 247 -2.78 21.38 -2.71
N LYS A 248 -2.39 22.66 -2.75
CA LYS A 248 -2.67 23.58 -3.88
C LYS A 248 -2.12 23.04 -5.21
N ARG A 249 -0.92 22.46 -5.19
CA ARG A 249 -0.22 21.90 -6.37
C ARG A 249 -0.79 20.58 -6.88
N MET A 250 -1.82 20.01 -6.23
CA MET A 250 -2.48 18.79 -6.73
C MET A 250 -3.20 19.08 -8.05
N PRO A 251 -2.91 18.31 -9.13
CA PRO A 251 -3.58 18.48 -10.42
C PRO A 251 -5.10 18.40 -10.27
N ARG A 252 -5.84 19.23 -11.01
CA ARG A 252 -7.31 19.34 -10.92
C ARG A 252 -8.01 17.99 -11.02
N LEU A 253 -7.65 17.15 -12.00
CA LEU A 253 -8.27 15.83 -12.15
C LEU A 253 -8.02 14.92 -10.97
N ILE A 254 -6.83 14.98 -10.36
CA ILE A 254 -6.53 14.19 -9.16
C ILE A 254 -7.37 14.69 -8.00
N ARG A 255 -7.52 16.01 -7.84
CA ARG A 255 -8.41 16.61 -6.83
C ARG A 255 -9.86 16.15 -7.00
N GLU A 256 -10.36 16.09 -8.23
CA GLU A 256 -11.71 15.58 -8.53
C GLU A 256 -11.86 14.11 -8.12
N VAL A 257 -10.85 13.26 -8.38
CA VAL A 257 -10.83 11.86 -7.92
C VAL A 257 -10.84 11.76 -6.40
N VAL A 258 -10.01 12.54 -5.69
CA VAL A 258 -10.00 12.54 -4.20
C VAL A 258 -11.36 12.96 -3.64
N ASN A 259 -11.98 13.99 -4.22
CA ASN A 259 -13.27 14.50 -3.76
C ASN A 259 -14.38 13.45 -3.88
N ILE A 260 -14.40 12.65 -4.96
CA ILE A 260 -15.39 11.57 -5.08
C ILE A 260 -15.07 10.37 -4.18
N CYS A 261 -13.80 10.12 -3.84
CA CYS A 261 -13.41 9.12 -2.84
C CYS A 261 -13.92 9.49 -1.43
N PHE A 262 -14.02 10.78 -1.12
CA PHE A 262 -14.45 11.29 0.18
C PHE A 262 -15.95 11.62 0.30
N LYS A 263 -16.80 11.05 -0.58
CA LYS A 263 -18.26 11.13 -0.39
C LYS A 263 -18.67 10.47 0.92
N SER A 264 -19.53 11.13 1.69
CA SER A 264 -20.00 10.62 2.98
C SER A 264 -20.77 9.30 2.81
N ASP A 265 -21.70 9.25 1.86
CA ASP A 265 -22.41 8.02 1.49
C ASP A 265 -21.44 7.08 0.73
N PRO A 266 -21.19 5.86 1.25
CA PRO A 266 -20.38 4.85 0.55
C PRO A 266 -20.90 4.48 -0.85
N SER A 267 -22.21 4.62 -1.10
CA SER A 267 -22.83 4.30 -2.39
C SER A 267 -22.42 5.28 -3.50
N GLU A 268 -22.20 6.55 -3.14
CA GLU A 268 -21.76 7.61 -4.04
C GLU A 268 -20.26 7.54 -4.37
N ARG A 269 -19.47 6.82 -3.56
CA ARG A 269 -18.04 6.63 -3.83
C ARG A 269 -17.87 5.75 -5.07
N PRO A 270 -16.81 5.96 -5.87
CA PRO A 270 -16.54 5.08 -7.00
C PRO A 270 -16.14 3.65 -6.56
N THR A 271 -16.02 2.74 -7.50
CA THR A 271 -15.38 1.42 -7.35
C THR A 271 -13.91 1.51 -7.72
N PHE A 272 -13.09 0.53 -7.32
CA PHE A 272 -11.70 0.48 -7.78
C PHE A 272 -11.61 0.26 -9.28
N LYS A 273 -12.57 -0.44 -9.89
CA LYS A 273 -12.72 -0.46 -11.35
C LYS A 273 -12.83 0.95 -11.95
N GLN A 274 -13.62 1.84 -11.35
CA GLN A 274 -13.81 3.22 -11.83
C GLN A 274 -12.61 4.14 -11.56
N VAL A 275 -11.95 4.04 -10.39
CA VAL A 275 -10.77 4.88 -10.08
C VAL A 275 -9.45 4.34 -10.61
N SER A 276 -9.38 3.05 -10.96
CA SER A 276 -8.18 2.46 -11.60
C SER A 276 -7.82 3.09 -12.93
N LEU A 277 -8.70 3.96 -13.47
CA LEU A 277 -8.61 4.56 -14.78
C LEU A 277 -9.45 5.85 -14.91
N PRO A 278 -8.91 7.07 -14.76
CA PRO A 278 -9.37 8.19 -15.57
C PRO A 278 -8.98 8.03 -17.06
N THR A 279 -8.93 6.81 -17.58
CA THR A 279 -8.26 6.44 -18.84
C THR A 279 -9.22 5.97 -19.93
N SER A 280 -10.53 5.95 -19.71
CA SER A 280 -11.47 5.56 -20.79
C SER A 280 -12.71 6.40 -20.98
N ARG A 281 -13.14 7.31 -20.08
CA ARG A 281 -14.34 8.15 -20.34
C ARG A 281 -14.54 9.43 -19.53
N LEU A 282 -13.71 9.74 -18.52
CA LEU A 282 -13.80 11.05 -17.85
C LEU A 282 -12.97 12.06 -18.63
N ALA A 283 -13.67 12.78 -19.51
CA ALA A 283 -13.35 14.08 -20.10
C ALA A 283 -11.97 14.65 -19.73
N LEU A 284 -10.96 14.29 -20.52
CA LEU A 284 -9.82 15.18 -20.75
C LEU A 284 -10.31 16.33 -21.63
N ASN A 285 -10.99 17.29 -21.00
CA ASN A 285 -11.01 18.62 -21.58
C ASN A 285 -9.57 19.13 -21.56
N SER A 286 -9.06 19.42 -22.75
CA SER A 286 -7.68 19.66 -23.17
C SER A 286 -6.99 20.88 -22.56
N ALA A 287 -7.43 21.36 -21.40
CA ALA A 287 -7.06 22.67 -20.86
C ALA A 287 -6.10 22.66 -19.67
N PHE A 288 -5.84 21.53 -19.00
CA PHE A 288 -5.14 21.55 -17.69
C PHE A 288 -3.92 20.65 -17.53
N PHE A 289 -3.53 19.91 -18.56
CA PHE A 289 -2.19 19.35 -18.63
C PHE A 289 -1.40 20.25 -19.56
N ASP A 290 -0.30 20.83 -19.05
CA ASP A 290 0.70 21.56 -19.83
C ASP A 290 0.78 20.95 -21.25
N ARG A 291 0.31 21.70 -22.26
CA ARG A 291 -0.21 21.14 -23.54
C ARG A 291 0.84 20.36 -24.35
N GLY A 292 2.09 20.35 -23.88
CA GLY A 292 3.17 19.50 -24.39
C GLY A 292 3.40 18.18 -23.65
N LYS A 293 2.98 17.96 -22.39
CA LYS A 293 3.59 16.96 -21.51
C LYS A 293 2.78 15.73 -21.10
N VAL A 294 1.46 15.66 -21.26
CA VAL A 294 0.69 14.43 -20.94
C VAL A 294 -0.47 14.30 -21.92
N ARG A 295 -0.69 13.11 -22.49
CA ARG A 295 -1.78 12.83 -23.45
C ARG A 295 -2.37 11.45 -23.20
N LEU A 296 -3.70 11.31 -23.29
CA LEU A 296 -4.35 10.00 -23.34
C LEU A 296 -4.38 9.49 -24.79
N CYS A 297 -4.15 8.19 -24.97
CA CYS A 297 -4.31 7.53 -26.26
C CYS A 297 -4.99 6.18 -26.09
N ARG A 298 -5.28 5.49 -27.21
CA ARG A 298 -5.88 4.14 -27.21
C ARG A 298 -5.08 3.10 -26.40
N LEU A 299 -3.77 3.32 -26.24
CA LEU A 299 -2.86 2.44 -25.48
C LEU A 299 -2.74 2.84 -24.00
N GLY A 300 -3.45 3.88 -23.54
CA GLY A 300 -3.41 4.36 -22.15
C GLY A 300 -2.93 5.81 -21.99
N LEU A 301 -2.74 6.23 -20.74
CA LEU A 301 -2.17 7.54 -20.37
C LEU A 301 -0.70 7.60 -20.81
N LYS A 302 -0.30 8.64 -21.51
CA LYS A 302 1.09 8.90 -21.91
C LYS A 302 1.61 10.21 -21.32
N VAL A 303 2.88 10.25 -20.94
CA VAL A 303 3.61 11.46 -20.52
C VAL A 303 4.75 11.74 -21.51
N LYS A 304 4.97 13.00 -21.86
CA LYS A 304 6.13 13.46 -22.63
C LYS A 304 7.30 13.58 -21.67
N MET A 305 8.31 12.73 -21.88
CA MET A 305 9.58 12.79 -21.17
C MET A 305 10.69 12.92 -22.20
N ARG A 306 11.58 13.91 -22.03
CA ARG A 306 12.73 14.14 -22.93
C ARG A 306 12.36 14.23 -24.43
N GLY A 307 11.17 14.75 -24.75
CA GLY A 307 10.69 14.87 -26.13
C GLY A 307 9.80 13.72 -26.61
N GLU A 308 9.82 12.56 -25.93
CA GLU A 308 9.11 11.35 -26.34
C GLU A 308 7.86 11.09 -25.51
N MET A 309 6.81 10.55 -26.13
CA MET A 309 5.56 10.19 -25.45
C MET A 309 5.62 8.73 -24.95
N ILE A 310 5.74 8.56 -23.64
CA ILE A 310 5.85 7.25 -22.98
C ILE A 310 4.52 6.91 -22.30
N VAL A 311 3.99 5.69 -22.45
CA VAL A 311 2.80 5.25 -21.70
C VAL A 311 3.16 5.17 -20.21
N ILE A 312 2.31 5.66 -19.32
CA ILE A 312 2.58 5.70 -17.87
C ILE A 312 2.87 4.28 -17.32
N SER A 313 2.20 3.25 -17.86
CA SER A 313 2.48 1.84 -17.51
C SER A 313 3.87 1.37 -17.93
N ASP A 314 4.44 2.02 -18.94
CA ASP A 314 5.70 1.65 -19.58
C ASP A 314 6.83 2.59 -19.16
N LEU A 315 6.56 3.53 -18.24
CA LEU A 315 7.59 4.38 -17.67
C LEU A 315 8.69 3.48 -17.11
N PRO A 316 9.98 3.76 -17.40
CA PRO A 316 11.07 2.96 -16.87
C PRO A 316 11.01 2.98 -15.34
N VAL A 317 10.97 1.79 -14.76
CA VAL A 317 11.10 1.63 -13.30
C VAL A 317 12.44 2.17 -12.80
N THR A 318 13.40 2.39 -13.70
CA THR A 318 14.70 3.00 -13.41
C THR A 318 14.61 4.41 -12.83
N LEU A 319 13.55 5.19 -13.06
CA LEU A 319 13.34 6.46 -12.33
C LEU A 319 13.16 6.26 -10.80
N ILE A 320 12.65 5.10 -10.40
CA ILE A 320 12.48 4.67 -9.00
C ILE A 320 13.74 3.92 -8.52
N ARG A 321 14.38 3.10 -9.39
CA ARG A 321 15.58 2.29 -9.09
C ARG A 321 16.89 3.08 -9.05
N ASP A 322 17.07 4.10 -9.89
CA ASP A 322 18.28 4.94 -9.96
C ASP A 322 18.43 5.76 -8.68
N ARG A 323 17.32 6.04 -7.99
CA ARG A 323 17.30 6.64 -6.64
C ARG A 323 17.67 5.67 -5.51
N LEU A 324 17.62 4.35 -5.77
CA LEU A 324 17.92 3.30 -4.79
C LEU A 324 19.35 2.74 -4.94
N THR A 325 19.99 2.91 -6.10
CA THR A 325 21.28 2.27 -6.42
C THR A 325 22.44 3.25 -6.63
N VAL A 326 22.17 4.55 -6.80
CA VAL A 326 23.23 5.54 -7.05
C VAL A 326 23.42 6.41 -5.82
N GLY A 327 24.56 6.22 -5.13
CA GLY A 327 25.04 7.16 -4.14
C GLY A 327 25.14 8.57 -4.74
N CYS A 328 24.47 9.52 -4.10
CA CYS A 328 24.57 11.00 -4.09
C CYS A 328 25.24 11.85 -5.20
N ASP A 329 25.93 11.34 -6.22
CA ASP A 329 26.81 12.15 -7.06
C ASP A 329 26.37 12.31 -8.52
N LEU A 330 25.33 11.62 -9.00
CA LEU A 330 24.80 11.82 -10.35
C LEU A 330 23.81 13.01 -10.46
N PHE A 331 23.38 13.59 -9.33
CA PHE A 331 22.55 14.81 -9.32
C PHE A 331 23.35 16.11 -9.14
N LYS A 332 24.67 16.03 -8.91
CA LYS A 332 25.56 17.20 -8.95
C LYS A 332 25.87 17.71 -10.37
N LYS A 333 25.37 17.04 -11.43
CA LYS A 333 25.55 17.47 -12.83
C LYS A 333 24.25 17.89 -13.53
N CYS A 334 23.13 17.96 -12.82
CA CYS A 334 21.88 18.55 -13.33
C CYS A 334 21.47 19.82 -12.59
N ASP A 335 22.40 20.46 -11.87
CA ASP A 335 22.26 21.84 -11.39
C ASP A 335 23.18 22.75 -12.19
N SER A 336 22.66 23.26 -13.30
CA SER A 336 22.85 24.65 -13.72
C SER A 336 22.11 24.86 -15.03
N HIS A 337 21.06 25.67 -14.97
CA HIS A 337 20.33 26.27 -16.10
C HIS A 337 19.13 25.46 -16.63
N HIS A 338 17.97 25.78 -16.04
CA HIS A 338 16.63 25.91 -16.66
C HIS A 338 15.53 25.33 -15.76
N LEU A 339 15.51 25.76 -14.49
CA LEU A 339 14.28 25.82 -13.72
C LEU A 339 13.65 27.18 -14.03
N ILE A 340 12.84 27.22 -15.08
CA ILE A 340 11.90 28.32 -15.30
C ILE A 340 10.85 28.19 -14.20
N HIS A 341 10.98 29.07 -13.20
CA HIS A 341 9.84 29.57 -12.45
C HIS A 341 8.77 29.99 -13.44
N ASP A 342 7.56 29.46 -13.30
CA ASP A 342 6.33 30.22 -13.56
C ASP A 342 5.14 29.49 -12.92
N TYR A 343 4.67 30.12 -11.85
CA TYR A 343 3.40 30.08 -11.10
C TYR A 343 2.48 28.85 -11.14
#